data_AF-A0A7X9WUT9-F1
#
_entry.id   AF-A0A7X9WUT9-F1
#
_cell.length_a   1.000
_cell.length_b   1.000
_cell.length_c   1.000
_cell.angle_alpha   90.00
_cell.angle_beta   90.00
_cell.angle_gamma   90.00
#
_symmetry.space_group_name_H-M   'P 1'
#
loop_
_entity.id
_entity.type
_entity.pdbx_description
1 polymer ?
#
loop_
_entity_poly.entity_id
_entity_poly.type
_entity_poly.pdbx_seq_one_letter_code
_entity_poly.pdbx_strand_id
1 'polypeptide(L)'
;MADAAKGHARHVAILIHPDPQSFNAAIAHAYCETVRECGQEAILRDLYAMKFDPVLKSEERPDRRGFEIAPDVRAELEAIEGCDVVALIYPIWFGLPPAMMKGYVDRVIGAGVTPHQVQDGAGRGPLTAGHMITITTSGARDAWLDEQGQLDSLRELSSRYLFRAFSMKSADYLHIGSIVEGLPTRFIDEHLSDVRERARKICARLAVEQYGAAAPPSISDGS
;
A
#
# COMPACT_ATOMS: atom_id res chain seq x y z
N MET A 1 -23.13 3.67 25.42
CA MET A 1 -22.35 2.61 26.10
C MET A 1 -21.13 2.34 25.26
N ALA A 2 -19.95 2.45 25.90
CA ALA A 2 -18.60 2.20 25.39
C ALA A 2 -18.14 3.07 24.21
N ASP A 3 -17.74 4.31 24.52
CA ASP A 3 -16.62 4.96 23.84
C ASP A 3 -15.37 4.15 24.18
N ALA A 4 -15.14 3.07 23.45
CA ALA A 4 -13.88 2.35 23.52
C ALA A 4 -12.86 3.29 22.87
N ALA A 5 -11.97 3.86 23.70
CA ALA A 5 -10.83 4.63 23.21
C ALA A 5 -10.20 3.85 22.05
N LYS A 6 -10.34 4.37 20.82
CA LYS A 6 -9.74 3.74 19.63
C LYS A 6 -8.28 3.49 19.97
N GLY A 7 -7.82 2.26 19.79
CA GLY A 7 -6.42 1.91 19.96
C GLY A 7 -5.51 2.78 19.08
N HIS A 8 -4.20 2.64 19.25
CA HIS A 8 -3.24 3.34 18.39
C HIS A 8 -3.55 3.05 16.91
N ALA A 9 -3.49 4.07 16.05
CA ALA A 9 -3.74 3.91 14.63
C ALA A 9 -2.81 2.84 14.04
N ARG A 10 -3.34 1.98 13.17
CA ARG A 10 -2.63 0.80 12.67
C ARG A 10 -2.26 0.93 11.20
N HIS A 11 -0.97 0.80 10.92
CA HIS A 11 -0.41 0.76 9.58
C HIS A 11 0.00 -0.67 9.22
N VAL A 12 -0.32 -1.08 7.99
CA VAL A 12 0.20 -2.33 7.41
C VAL A 12 1.04 -1.99 6.20
N ALA A 13 2.35 -2.23 6.28
CA ALA A 13 3.28 -2.07 5.18
C ALA A 13 3.47 -3.40 4.45
N ILE A 14 3.12 -3.43 3.16
CA ILE A 14 3.29 -4.57 2.27
C ILE A 14 4.56 -4.34 1.46
N LEU A 15 5.61 -5.12 1.75
CA LEU A 15 6.87 -5.10 1.01
C LEU A 15 6.82 -6.13 -0.12
N ILE A 16 7.05 -5.66 -1.35
CA ILE A 16 7.05 -6.51 -2.55
C ILE A 16 8.43 -6.42 -3.23
N HIS A 17 9.44 -7.06 -2.64
CA HIS A 17 10.76 -7.19 -3.23
C HIS A 17 11.42 -8.54 -2.89
N PRO A 18 12.08 -9.24 -3.84
CA PRO A 18 12.69 -10.54 -3.57
C PRO A 18 13.98 -10.47 -2.75
N ASP A 19 14.73 -9.38 -2.88
CA ASP A 19 15.96 -9.16 -2.13
C ASP A 19 15.67 -8.47 -0.78
N PRO A 20 15.95 -9.13 0.36
CA PRO A 20 15.73 -8.57 1.71
C PRO A 20 16.69 -7.42 2.04
N GLN A 21 17.77 -7.22 1.27
CA GLN A 21 18.72 -6.12 1.43
C GLN A 21 18.46 -4.98 0.43
N SER A 22 17.37 -5.06 -0.32
CA SER A 22 17.01 -4.04 -1.29
C SER A 22 16.71 -2.68 -0.66
N PHE A 23 16.79 -1.64 -1.49
CA PHE A 23 16.33 -0.31 -1.08
C PHE A 23 14.84 -0.28 -0.70
N ASN A 24 13.99 -1.10 -1.34
CA ASN A 24 12.58 -1.24 -0.96
C ASN A 24 12.42 -1.82 0.46
N ALA A 25 13.26 -2.80 0.84
CA ALA A 25 13.28 -3.30 2.21
C ALA A 25 13.69 -2.20 3.19
N ALA A 26 14.73 -1.42 2.88
CA ALA A 26 15.14 -0.28 3.70
C ALA A 26 14.02 0.77 3.86
N ILE A 27 13.29 1.08 2.78
CA ILE A 27 12.11 1.96 2.82
C ILE A 27 11.03 1.38 3.75
N ALA A 28 10.69 0.10 3.62
CA ALA A 28 9.67 -0.55 4.44
C ALA A 28 10.02 -0.52 5.93
N HIS A 29 11.29 -0.79 6.27
CA HIS A 29 11.78 -0.69 7.64
C HIS A 29 11.71 0.76 8.16
N ALA A 30 12.25 1.74 7.41
CA ALA A 30 12.24 3.14 7.82
C ALA A 30 10.81 3.69 8.02
N TYR A 31 9.88 3.30 7.15
CA TYR A 31 8.46 3.63 7.29
C TYR A 31 7.89 3.06 8.60
N CYS A 32 8.04 1.75 8.83
CA CYS A 32 7.50 1.10 10.02
C CYS A 32 8.11 1.63 11.32
N GLU A 33 9.42 1.87 11.34
CA GLU A 33 10.12 2.47 12.49
C GLU A 33 9.57 3.86 12.80
N THR A 34 9.41 4.71 11.79
CA THR A 34 8.88 6.07 11.97
C THR A 34 7.44 6.06 12.49
N VAL A 35 6.58 5.17 11.97
CA VAL A 35 5.21 5.02 12.46
C VAL A 35 5.20 4.65 13.95
N ARG A 36 6.08 3.74 14.38
CA ARG A 36 6.22 3.37 15.80
C ARG A 36 6.77 4.52 16.65
N GLU A 37 7.72 5.29 16.15
CA GLU A 37 8.22 6.50 16.81
C GLU A 37 7.12 7.56 17.01
N CYS A 38 6.14 7.63 16.10
CA CYS A 38 4.96 8.46 16.25
C CYS A 38 3.90 7.90 17.22
N GLY A 39 4.18 6.78 17.89
CA GLY A 39 3.26 6.14 18.83
C GLY A 39 2.11 5.37 18.16
N GLN A 40 2.26 4.99 16.89
CA GLN A 40 1.27 4.23 16.14
C GLN A 40 1.73 2.78 15.90
N GLU A 41 0.80 1.89 15.59
CA GLU A 41 1.12 0.48 15.33
C GLU A 41 1.56 0.30 13.86
N ALA A 42 2.64 -0.47 13.65
CA ALA A 42 3.11 -0.82 12.32
C ALA A 42 3.35 -2.33 12.20
N ILE A 43 2.72 -2.95 11.20
CA ILE A 43 2.88 -4.35 10.82
C ILE A 43 3.54 -4.41 9.45
N LEU A 44 4.63 -5.17 9.33
CA LEU A 44 5.30 -5.42 8.05
C LEU A 44 4.87 -6.79 7.51
N ARG A 45 4.38 -6.84 6.27
CA ARG A 45 4.12 -8.05 5.49
C ARG A 45 5.10 -8.10 4.32
N ASP A 46 6.16 -8.88 4.46
CA ASP A 46 7.09 -9.15 3.35
C ASP A 46 6.58 -10.35 2.55
N LEU A 47 6.01 -10.08 1.38
CA LEU A 47 5.34 -11.12 0.58
C LEU A 47 6.33 -12.18 0.07
N TYR A 48 7.58 -11.80 -0.20
CA TYR A 48 8.60 -12.75 -0.65
C TYR A 48 9.13 -13.59 0.50
N ALA A 49 9.42 -12.98 1.66
CA ALA A 49 9.84 -13.74 2.84
C ALA A 49 8.75 -14.70 3.33
N MET A 50 7.48 -14.30 3.23
CA MET A 50 6.32 -15.13 3.53
C MET A 50 6.04 -16.21 2.48
N LYS A 51 6.69 -16.16 1.31
CA LYS A 51 6.44 -17.03 0.16
C LYS A 51 4.98 -17.01 -0.28
N PHE A 52 4.38 -15.82 -0.29
CA PHE A 52 3.01 -15.64 -0.76
C PHE A 52 2.87 -16.15 -2.21
N ASP A 53 1.81 -16.92 -2.48
CA ASP A 53 1.48 -17.39 -3.82
C ASP A 53 0.68 -16.30 -4.55
N PRO A 54 1.19 -15.63 -5.59
CA PRO A 54 0.44 -14.56 -6.23
C PRO A 54 -0.62 -15.07 -7.23
N VAL A 55 -0.72 -16.37 -7.47
CA VAL A 55 -1.57 -16.91 -8.53
C VAL A 55 -3.00 -17.10 -8.03
N LEU A 56 -3.93 -16.28 -8.54
CA LEU A 56 -5.36 -16.45 -8.28
C LEU A 56 -5.85 -17.79 -8.83
N LYS A 57 -6.40 -18.62 -7.94
CA LYS A 57 -6.95 -19.93 -8.30
C LYS A 57 -8.42 -19.81 -8.67
N SER A 58 -8.88 -20.76 -9.46
CA SER A 58 -10.25 -20.71 -9.98
C SER A 58 -11.29 -20.80 -8.86
N GLU A 59 -10.95 -21.45 -7.74
CA GLU A 59 -11.80 -21.64 -6.54
C GLU A 59 -11.97 -20.35 -5.72
N GLU A 60 -11.05 -19.40 -5.88
CA GLU A 60 -11.02 -18.12 -5.14
C GLU A 60 -11.83 -17.01 -5.84
N ARG A 61 -12.56 -17.34 -6.90
CA ARG A 61 -13.40 -16.38 -7.63
C ARG A 61 -14.72 -16.13 -6.91
N PRO A 62 -15.08 -14.88 -6.54
CA PRO A 62 -16.29 -14.59 -5.75
C PRO A 62 -17.60 -15.11 -6.36
N ASP A 63 -17.72 -15.11 -7.69
CA ASP A 63 -18.93 -15.54 -8.41
C ASP A 63 -19.00 -17.07 -8.63
N ARG A 64 -18.05 -17.84 -8.10
CA ARG A 64 -18.01 -19.30 -8.28
C ARG A 64 -18.85 -19.99 -7.21
N ARG A 65 -19.65 -20.98 -7.63
CA ARG A 65 -20.33 -21.90 -6.70
C ARG A 65 -19.27 -22.65 -5.85
N GLY A 66 -19.36 -22.52 -4.53
CA GLY A 66 -18.38 -23.09 -3.61
C GLY A 66 -17.14 -22.21 -3.40
N PHE A 67 -17.25 -20.89 -3.60
CA PHE A 67 -16.21 -19.93 -3.25
C PHE A 67 -15.75 -20.12 -1.81
N GLU A 68 -14.44 -20.27 -1.63
CA GLU A 68 -13.78 -20.33 -0.34
C GLU A 68 -12.54 -19.43 -0.36
N ILE A 69 -12.36 -18.67 0.72
CA ILE A 69 -11.15 -17.88 0.93
C ILE A 69 -10.04 -18.84 1.37
N ALA A 70 -8.97 -18.90 0.60
CA ALA A 70 -7.81 -19.74 0.90
C ALA A 70 -7.17 -19.34 2.25
N PRO A 71 -6.58 -20.29 3.00
CA PRO A 71 -6.03 -20.01 4.33
C PRO A 71 -4.97 -18.91 4.37
N ASP A 72 -4.12 -18.83 3.35
CA ASP A 72 -3.09 -17.78 3.22
C ASP A 72 -3.72 -16.41 2.95
N VAL A 73 -4.75 -16.35 2.10
CA VAL A 73 -5.53 -15.13 1.86
C VAL A 73 -6.26 -14.69 3.13
N ARG A 74 -6.84 -15.62 3.90
CA ARG A 74 -7.51 -15.31 5.16
C ARG A 74 -6.56 -14.68 6.17
N ALA A 75 -5.35 -15.22 6.31
CA ALA A 75 -4.34 -14.66 7.20
C ALA A 75 -3.94 -13.22 6.80
N GLU A 76 -3.89 -12.93 5.49
CA GLU A 76 -3.65 -11.57 5.02
C GLU A 76 -4.83 -10.65 5.29
N LEU A 77 -6.06 -11.09 5.00
CA LEU A 77 -7.26 -10.34 5.30
C LEU A 77 -7.33 -9.96 6.78
N GLU A 78 -7.06 -10.90 7.68
CA GLU A 78 -7.02 -10.65 9.14
C GLU A 78 -5.93 -9.62 9.51
N ALA A 79 -4.80 -9.60 8.80
CA ALA A 79 -3.74 -8.63 9.05
C ALA A 79 -4.12 -7.20 8.62
N ILE A 80 -4.82 -7.05 7.48
CA ILE A 80 -5.20 -5.75 6.92
C ILE A 80 -6.58 -5.26 7.40
N GLU A 81 -7.44 -6.15 7.91
CA GLU A 81 -8.81 -5.79 8.30
C GLU A 81 -8.82 -4.80 9.46
N GLY A 82 -9.40 -3.62 9.22
CA GLY A 82 -9.47 -2.55 10.22
C GLY A 82 -8.15 -1.80 10.42
N CYS A 83 -7.18 -1.93 9.52
CA CYS A 83 -6.04 -1.02 9.53
C CYS A 83 -6.46 0.39 9.07
N ASP A 84 -5.82 1.42 9.64
CA ASP A 84 -6.04 2.80 9.24
C ASP A 84 -5.24 3.17 7.99
N VAL A 85 -4.10 2.50 7.75
CA VAL A 85 -3.25 2.74 6.57
C VAL A 85 -2.70 1.45 5.98
N VAL A 86 -2.74 1.35 4.65
CA VAL A 86 -1.92 0.38 3.89
C VAL A 86 -0.83 1.11 3.12
N ALA A 87 0.41 0.67 3.32
CA ALA A 87 1.56 1.11 2.54
C ALA A 87 1.98 0.02 1.55
N LEU A 88 1.92 0.31 0.25
CA LEU A 88 2.40 -0.59 -0.81
C LEU A 88 3.79 -0.15 -1.25
N ILE A 89 4.80 -1.01 -1.07
CA ILE A 89 6.20 -0.67 -1.28
C ILE A 89 6.82 -1.63 -2.30
N TYR A 90 7.10 -1.13 -3.50
CA TYR A 90 7.54 -1.99 -4.61
C TYR A 90 8.34 -1.26 -5.70
N PRO A 91 9.22 -1.97 -6.43
CA PRO A 91 9.88 -1.44 -7.61
C PRO A 91 8.95 -1.46 -8.84
N ILE A 92 9.12 -0.48 -9.74
CA ILE A 92 8.52 -0.50 -11.07
C ILE A 92 9.39 -1.39 -11.97
N TRP A 93 8.81 -2.48 -12.48
CA TRP A 93 9.46 -3.38 -13.43
C TRP A 93 8.66 -3.43 -14.72
N PHE A 94 9.31 -3.13 -15.84
CA PHE A 94 8.66 -3.05 -17.16
C PHE A 94 7.41 -2.16 -17.17
N GLY A 95 7.45 -1.04 -16.43
CA GLY A 95 6.36 -0.06 -16.35
C GLY A 95 5.20 -0.43 -15.43
N LEU A 96 5.28 -1.55 -14.70
CA LEU A 96 4.19 -2.03 -13.84
C LEU A 96 4.71 -2.49 -12.47
N PRO A 97 3.81 -2.67 -11.48
CA PRO A 97 4.16 -3.35 -10.23
C PRO A 97 4.63 -4.79 -10.52
N PRO A 98 5.43 -5.40 -9.62
CA PRO A 98 5.81 -6.80 -9.75
C PRO A 98 4.57 -7.71 -9.78
N ALA A 99 4.66 -8.87 -10.45
CA ALA A 99 3.56 -9.85 -10.49
C ALA A 99 3.04 -10.22 -9.10
N MET A 100 3.93 -10.26 -8.09
CA MET A 100 3.59 -10.46 -6.69
C MET A 100 2.57 -9.43 -6.16
N MET A 101 2.73 -8.14 -6.51
CA MET A 101 1.80 -7.09 -6.11
C MET A 101 0.43 -7.31 -6.77
N LYS A 102 0.41 -7.57 -8.08
CA LYS A 102 -0.86 -7.78 -8.80
C LYS A 102 -1.62 -9.00 -8.26
N GLY A 103 -0.91 -10.08 -7.97
CA GLY A 103 -1.47 -11.26 -7.33
C GLY A 103 -2.05 -10.99 -5.95
N TYR A 104 -1.39 -10.14 -5.15
CA TYR A 104 -1.91 -9.71 -3.85
C TYR A 104 -3.20 -8.89 -3.98
N VAL A 105 -3.28 -7.99 -4.96
CA VAL A 105 -4.52 -7.26 -5.27
C VAL A 105 -5.63 -8.24 -5.64
N ASP A 106 -5.35 -9.19 -6.53
CA ASP A 106 -6.35 -10.15 -7.03
C ASP A 106 -6.86 -11.10 -5.95
N ARG A 107 -5.95 -11.66 -5.15
CA ARG A 107 -6.28 -12.68 -4.15
C ARG A 107 -6.74 -12.10 -2.83
N VAL A 108 -6.21 -10.95 -2.38
CA VAL A 108 -6.44 -10.40 -1.03
C VAL A 108 -7.30 -9.14 -1.07
N ILE A 109 -6.86 -8.08 -1.74
CA ILE A 109 -7.57 -6.79 -1.69
C ILE A 109 -8.95 -6.91 -2.35
N GLY A 110 -9.03 -7.62 -3.47
CA GLY A 110 -10.27 -7.94 -4.18
C GLY A 110 -11.01 -9.18 -3.65
N ALA A 111 -10.54 -9.81 -2.56
CA ALA A 111 -11.15 -11.04 -2.06
C ALA A 111 -12.63 -10.83 -1.72
N GLY A 112 -13.51 -11.61 -2.34
CA GLY A 112 -14.95 -11.53 -2.10
C GLY A 112 -15.63 -10.28 -2.65
N VAL A 113 -14.92 -9.45 -3.44
CA VAL A 113 -15.48 -8.25 -4.09
C VAL A 113 -15.79 -8.55 -5.55
N THR A 114 -17.03 -8.34 -5.98
CA THR A 114 -17.45 -8.49 -7.37
C THR A 114 -17.31 -7.19 -8.17
N PRO A 115 -17.16 -7.26 -9.50
CA PRO A 115 -17.14 -6.06 -10.35
C PRO A 115 -18.37 -5.17 -10.19
N HIS A 116 -19.56 -5.76 -9.97
CA HIS A 116 -20.79 -5.00 -9.72
C HIS A 116 -20.73 -4.21 -8.42
N GLN A 117 -20.22 -4.82 -7.34
CA GLN A 117 -20.05 -4.11 -6.06
C GLN A 117 -19.10 -2.92 -6.19
N VAL A 118 -18.02 -3.05 -6.97
CA VAL A 118 -17.11 -1.95 -7.27
C VAL A 118 -17.82 -0.85 -8.06
N GLN A 119 -18.58 -1.19 -9.10
CA GLN A 119 -19.29 -0.23 -9.94
C GLN A 119 -20.36 0.56 -9.18
N ASP A 120 -21.07 -0.11 -8.26
CA ASP A 120 -22.14 0.50 -7.47
C ASP A 120 -21.62 1.32 -6.27
N GLY A 121 -20.29 1.38 -6.08
CA GLY A 121 -19.67 1.99 -4.90
C GLY A 121 -19.99 1.26 -3.59
N ALA A 122 -20.48 0.02 -3.69
CA ALA A 122 -20.84 -0.85 -2.57
C ALA A 122 -19.72 -1.84 -2.20
N GLY A 123 -18.59 -1.79 -2.90
CA GLY A 123 -17.39 -2.58 -2.66
C GLY A 123 -16.82 -2.31 -1.27
N ARG A 124 -17.22 -3.11 -0.29
CA ARG A 124 -16.64 -3.13 1.05
C ARG A 124 -15.47 -4.11 1.05
N GLY A 125 -14.31 -3.61 0.66
CA GLY A 125 -13.05 -4.35 0.78
C GLY A 125 -12.44 -4.23 2.18
N PRO A 126 -11.38 -4.99 2.47
CA PRO A 126 -10.68 -4.93 3.76
C PRO A 126 -10.10 -3.54 4.08
N LEU A 127 -9.96 -2.68 3.07
CA LEU A 127 -9.35 -1.34 3.16
C LEU A 127 -10.36 -0.20 3.23
N THR A 128 -11.65 -0.50 3.34
CA THR A 128 -12.71 0.52 3.34
C THR A 128 -12.53 1.53 4.46
N ALA A 129 -12.64 2.82 4.11
CA ALA A 129 -12.46 3.97 5.01
C ALA A 129 -11.04 4.12 5.62
N GLY A 130 -10.05 3.36 5.15
CA GLY A 130 -8.62 3.56 5.47
C GLY A 130 -7.92 4.50 4.49
N HIS A 131 -6.63 4.71 4.69
CA HIS A 131 -5.76 5.49 3.81
C HIS A 131 -4.76 4.57 3.11
N MET A 132 -4.29 4.98 1.93
CA MET A 132 -3.25 4.28 1.19
C MET A 132 -2.04 5.18 1.01
N ILE A 133 -0.85 4.59 1.06
CA ILE A 133 0.34 5.18 0.47
C ILE A 133 1.02 4.18 -0.45
N THR A 134 1.37 4.61 -1.65
CA THR A 134 2.20 3.83 -2.56
C THR A 134 3.58 4.45 -2.62
N ILE A 135 4.60 3.68 -2.28
CA ILE A 135 6.01 4.08 -2.39
C ILE A 135 6.65 3.20 -3.46
N THR A 136 7.08 3.82 -4.55
CA THR A 136 7.67 3.10 -5.69
C THR A 136 9.10 3.50 -5.95
N THR A 137 9.88 2.55 -6.46
CA THR A 137 11.26 2.81 -6.90
C THR A 137 11.47 2.42 -8.36
N SER A 138 12.40 3.04 -9.07
CA SER A 138 12.81 2.57 -10.40
C SER A 138 14.30 2.74 -10.64
N GLY A 139 14.87 1.93 -11.53
CA GLY A 139 16.21 2.18 -12.06
C GLY A 139 16.25 3.36 -13.02
N ALA A 140 15.16 3.64 -13.74
CA ALA A 140 15.04 4.82 -14.58
C ALA A 140 14.96 6.11 -13.73
N ARG A 141 15.39 7.22 -14.31
CA ARG A 141 15.26 8.57 -13.74
C ARG A 141 13.82 9.06 -13.82
N ASP A 142 13.38 9.81 -12.83
CA ASP A 142 12.03 10.39 -12.75
C ASP A 142 11.66 11.14 -14.04
N ALA A 143 12.53 12.05 -14.48
CA ALA A 143 12.30 12.85 -15.70
C ALA A 143 12.01 11.99 -16.95
N TRP A 144 12.69 10.84 -17.08
CA TRP A 144 12.43 9.95 -18.22
C TRP A 144 11.09 9.23 -18.08
N LEU A 145 10.73 8.78 -16.87
CA LEU A 145 9.44 8.15 -16.62
C LEU A 145 8.28 9.13 -16.83
N ASP A 146 8.46 10.39 -16.45
CA ASP A 146 7.50 11.46 -16.68
C ASP A 146 7.32 11.73 -18.18
N GLU A 147 8.42 11.80 -18.94
CA GLU A 147 8.38 11.91 -20.41
C GLU A 147 7.61 10.75 -21.08
N GLN A 148 7.66 9.56 -20.48
CA GLN A 148 6.90 8.40 -20.98
C GLN A 148 5.43 8.36 -20.47
N GLY A 149 5.01 9.32 -19.64
CA GLY A 149 3.69 9.29 -18.98
C GLY A 149 3.51 8.11 -18.02
N GLN A 150 4.62 7.52 -17.56
CA GLN A 150 4.63 6.26 -16.83
C GLN A 150 4.14 6.43 -15.39
N LEU A 151 4.57 7.51 -14.71
CA LEU A 151 4.16 7.78 -13.32
C LEU A 151 2.67 8.12 -13.25
N ASP A 152 2.17 8.92 -14.19
CA ASP A 152 0.73 9.24 -14.28
C ASP A 152 -0.11 7.99 -14.56
N SER A 153 0.30 7.16 -15.52
CA SER A 153 -0.40 5.92 -15.85
C SER A 153 -0.46 4.96 -14.65
N LEU A 154 0.65 4.84 -13.91
CA LEU A 154 0.67 4.04 -12.69
C LEU A 154 -0.22 4.63 -11.61
N ARG A 155 -0.22 5.95 -11.43
CA ARG A 155 -1.08 6.63 -10.46
C ARG A 155 -2.56 6.37 -10.72
N GLU A 156 -2.99 6.41 -11.98
CA GLU A 156 -4.37 6.10 -12.34
C GLU A 156 -4.74 4.64 -12.03
N LEU A 157 -3.90 3.69 -12.44
CA LEU A 157 -4.20 2.25 -12.32
C LEU A 157 -3.99 1.69 -10.91
N SER A 158 -2.88 2.03 -10.27
CA SER A 158 -2.48 1.46 -8.97
C SER A 158 -2.99 2.26 -7.78
N SER A 159 -3.27 3.55 -7.95
CA SER A 159 -3.70 4.39 -6.82
C SER A 159 -5.16 4.82 -6.97
N ARG A 160 -5.53 5.54 -8.03
CA ARG A 160 -6.90 6.08 -8.15
C ARG A 160 -7.95 4.98 -8.31
N TYR A 161 -7.68 3.98 -9.13
CA TYR A 161 -8.61 2.87 -9.32
C TYR A 161 -8.84 2.10 -8.00
N LEU A 162 -7.77 1.66 -7.32
CA LEU A 162 -7.89 0.95 -6.04
C LEU A 162 -8.55 1.82 -4.96
N PHE A 163 -8.13 3.09 -4.84
CA PHE A 163 -8.73 4.05 -3.93
C PHE A 163 -10.27 4.14 -4.10
N ARG A 164 -10.74 4.27 -5.35
CA ARG A 164 -12.17 4.35 -5.65
C ARG A 164 -12.87 3.02 -5.44
N ALA A 165 -12.27 1.92 -5.93
CA ALA A 165 -12.86 0.60 -5.89
C ALA A 165 -13.11 0.11 -4.45
N PHE A 166 -12.26 0.52 -3.51
CA PHE A 166 -12.34 0.09 -2.11
C PHE A 166 -12.81 1.18 -1.14
N SER A 167 -13.29 2.31 -1.65
CA SER A 167 -13.84 3.42 -0.85
C SER A 167 -12.88 3.91 0.25
N MET A 168 -11.63 4.16 -0.14
CA MET A 168 -10.59 4.67 0.75
C MET A 168 -10.78 6.18 1.01
N LYS A 169 -10.23 6.69 2.11
CA LYS A 169 -10.27 8.12 2.48
C LYS A 169 -9.17 8.93 1.84
N SER A 170 -7.95 8.37 1.73
CA SER A 170 -6.91 9.01 0.94
C SER A 170 -6.00 8.05 0.21
N ALA A 171 -5.32 8.57 -0.81
CA ALA A 171 -4.20 7.92 -1.46
C ALA A 171 -3.03 8.88 -1.62
N ASP A 172 -1.90 8.54 -0.99
CA ASP A 172 -0.62 9.24 -1.08
C ASP A 172 0.33 8.48 -2.02
N TYR A 173 1.22 9.21 -2.67
CA TYR A 173 2.18 8.63 -3.61
C TYR A 173 3.58 9.23 -3.40
N LEU A 174 4.60 8.37 -3.42
CA LEU A 174 6.01 8.74 -3.44
C LEU A 174 6.74 7.86 -4.46
N HIS A 175 7.48 8.49 -5.37
CA HIS A 175 8.37 7.79 -6.30
C HIS A 175 9.81 8.19 -6.05
N ILE A 176 10.72 7.23 -6.15
CA ILE A 176 12.17 7.43 -6.04
C ILE A 176 12.85 6.72 -7.22
N GLY A 177 13.25 7.47 -8.24
CA GLY A 177 13.97 6.91 -9.38
C GLY A 177 15.48 6.83 -9.18
N SER A 178 16.17 6.41 -10.23
CA SER A 178 17.63 6.23 -10.26
C SER A 178 18.18 5.21 -9.26
N ILE A 179 17.38 4.21 -8.86
CA ILE A 179 17.84 3.13 -7.98
C ILE A 179 18.67 2.12 -8.76
N VAL A 180 19.99 2.22 -8.61
CA VAL A 180 21.00 1.39 -9.29
C VAL A 180 22.01 0.83 -8.28
N GLU A 181 22.88 -0.09 -8.72
CA GLU A 181 23.97 -0.58 -7.87
C GLU A 181 24.99 0.52 -7.55
N GLY A 182 25.57 0.48 -6.34
CA GLY A 182 26.63 1.40 -5.94
C GLY A 182 26.18 2.84 -5.64
N LEU A 183 24.91 3.03 -5.27
CA LEU A 183 24.40 4.34 -4.87
C LEU A 183 25.20 4.96 -3.71
N PRO A 184 25.45 6.29 -3.73
CA PRO A 184 26.07 6.97 -2.61
C PRO A 184 25.21 6.87 -1.34
N THR A 185 25.82 6.66 -0.18
CA THR A 185 25.11 6.62 1.12
C THR A 185 24.25 7.86 1.34
N ARG A 186 24.77 9.04 0.96
CA ARG A 186 24.03 10.31 0.99
C ARG A 186 22.67 10.22 0.27
N PHE A 187 22.63 9.61 -0.91
CA PHE A 187 21.42 9.54 -1.72
C PHE A 187 20.39 8.62 -1.06
N ILE A 188 20.85 7.50 -0.50
CA ILE A 188 20.03 6.57 0.30
C ILE A 188 19.46 7.31 1.51
N ASP A 189 20.30 8.04 2.26
CA ASP A 189 19.90 8.75 3.48
C ASP A 189 18.88 9.87 3.20
N GLU A 190 19.12 10.65 2.14
CA GLU A 190 18.21 11.70 1.66
C GLU A 190 16.82 11.12 1.38
N HIS A 191 16.73 10.07 0.57
CA HIS A 191 15.43 9.48 0.22
C HIS A 191 14.77 8.70 1.36
N LEU A 192 15.54 8.07 2.25
CA LEU A 192 14.96 7.53 3.48
C LEU A 192 14.42 8.65 4.37
N SER A 193 15.03 9.85 4.38
CA SER A 193 14.46 11.00 5.09
C SER A 193 13.09 11.39 4.52
N ASP A 194 12.93 11.41 3.19
CA ASP A 194 11.65 11.71 2.53
C ASP A 194 10.56 10.71 2.94
N VAL A 195 10.90 9.41 3.00
CA VAL A 195 10.00 8.34 3.47
C VAL A 195 9.57 8.60 4.91
N ARG A 196 10.50 8.94 5.80
CA ARG A 196 10.20 9.24 7.21
C ARG A 196 9.31 10.49 7.33
N GLU A 197 9.57 11.53 6.56
CA GLU A 197 8.73 12.72 6.55
C GLU A 197 7.30 12.41 6.10
N ARG A 198 7.16 11.61 5.04
CA ARG A 198 5.84 11.18 4.55
C ARG A 198 5.10 10.33 5.59
N ALA A 199 5.78 9.40 6.26
CA ALA A 199 5.21 8.62 7.36
C ALA A 199 4.72 9.53 8.50
N ARG A 200 5.52 10.49 8.95
CA ARG A 200 5.14 11.46 10.00
C ARG A 200 3.91 12.28 9.60
N LYS A 201 3.83 12.74 8.36
CA LYS A 201 2.67 13.48 7.82
C LYS A 201 1.39 12.64 7.88
N ILE A 202 1.47 11.36 7.51
CA ILE A 202 0.34 10.43 7.60
C ILE A 202 -0.06 10.21 9.07
N CYS A 203 0.90 9.93 9.95
CA CYS A 203 0.64 9.74 11.37
C CYS A 203 -0.04 10.97 11.99
N ALA A 204 0.44 12.17 11.67
CA ALA A 204 -0.15 13.43 12.15
C ALA A 204 -1.59 13.60 11.68
N ARG A 205 -1.90 13.27 10.41
CA ARG A 205 -3.26 13.30 9.89
C ARG A 205 -4.18 12.32 10.65
N LEU A 206 -3.74 11.09 10.88
CA LEU A 206 -4.53 10.11 11.63
C LEU A 206 -4.79 10.57 13.07
N ALA A 207 -3.79 11.16 13.71
CA ALA A 207 -3.96 11.73 15.05
C ALA A 207 -5.03 12.84 15.05
N VAL A 208 -5.03 13.73 14.06
CA VAL A 208 -6.07 14.76 13.92
C VAL A 208 -7.45 14.15 13.67
N GLU A 209 -7.57 13.15 12.78
CA GLU A 209 -8.84 12.47 12.50
C GLU A 209 -9.39 11.68 13.69
N GLN A 210 -8.52 11.18 14.58
CA GLN A 210 -8.92 10.45 15.78
C GLN A 210 -9.56 11.37 16.83
N TYR A 211 -9.19 12.66 16.86
CA TYR A 211 -9.67 13.65 17.84
C TYR A 211 -10.48 14.81 17.23
N GLY A 212 -10.76 14.76 15.93
CA GLY A 212 -11.38 15.85 15.15
C GLY A 212 -12.40 15.36 14.13
N ALA A 213 -12.95 16.29 13.33
CA ALA A 213 -13.85 15.92 12.23
C ALA A 213 -13.07 15.27 11.08
N ALA A 214 -13.62 14.20 10.50
CA ALA A 214 -13.00 13.52 9.36
C ALA A 214 -12.83 14.49 8.18
N ALA A 215 -11.62 14.55 7.62
CA ALA A 215 -11.34 15.33 6.42
C ALA A 215 -12.08 14.71 5.20
N PRO A 216 -12.48 15.53 4.21
CA PRO A 216 -13.06 15.01 2.98
C PRO A 216 -12.02 14.11 2.26
N PRO A 217 -12.47 13.09 1.50
CA PRO A 217 -11.56 12.20 0.79
C PRO A 217 -10.64 12.96 -0.16
N SER A 218 -9.36 12.58 -0.21
CA SER A 218 -8.35 13.29 -0.99
C SER A 218 -7.33 12.36 -1.62
N ILE A 219 -6.78 12.74 -2.77
CA ILE A 219 -5.66 12.05 -3.41
C ILE A 219 -4.54 13.06 -3.54
N SER A 220 -3.34 12.74 -3.06
CA SER A 220 -2.20 13.65 -3.17
C SER A 220 -1.67 13.68 -4.61
N ASP A 221 -1.22 14.83 -5.07
CA ASP A 221 -0.67 15.03 -6.41
C ASP A 221 0.77 14.49 -6.54
N GLY A 222 1.31 13.91 -5.46
CA GLY A 222 2.64 13.31 -5.44
C GLY A 222 3.78 14.30 -5.68
N SER A 223 3.68 15.51 -5.11
CA SER A 223 4.81 16.46 -5.01
C SER A 223 5.73 16.11 -3.85
#